data_AF-A0A8J7X9J4-F1
#
_entry.id   AF-A0A8J7X9J4-F1
#
_cell.length_a   1.000
_cell.length_b   1.000
_cell.length_c   1.000
_cell.angle_alpha   90.00
_cell.angle_beta   90.00
_cell.angle_gamma   90.00
#
_symmetry.space_group_name_H-M   'P 1'
#
loop_
_entity.id
_entity.type
_entity.pdbx_description
1 polymer ?
#
loop_
_entity_poly.entity_id
_entity_poly.type
_entity_poly.pdbx_seq_one_letter_code
_entity_poly.pdbx_strand_id
1 'polypeptide(L)'
;MTSNSEEGRVSIRLDVIKNVIEDINRNHELQKIFGSPVSESLVIVADNNDIRIEEGGAIKLTKAECKRFADVLNGIIENSTL
;
A
#
# COMPACT_ATOMS: atom_id res chain seq x y z
N MET A 1 11.83 -11.26 31.60
CA MET A 1 11.30 -9.88 31.75
C MET A 1 10.80 -9.47 30.38
N THR A 2 9.48 -9.29 30.28
CA THR A 2 8.71 -9.00 29.07
C THR A 2 9.12 -7.65 28.49
N SER A 3 9.54 -7.63 27.22
CA SER A 3 9.77 -6.39 26.49
C SER A 3 8.45 -5.65 26.34
N ASN A 4 8.40 -4.41 26.84
CA ASN A 4 7.38 -3.43 26.46
C ASN A 4 7.38 -3.29 24.93
N SER A 5 6.40 -3.87 24.23
CA SER A 5 5.92 -3.33 22.96
C SER A 5 5.18 -2.02 23.31
N GLU A 6 5.76 -0.84 23.07
CA GLU A 6 5.60 -0.11 21.82
C GLU A 6 4.13 0.03 21.41
N GLU A 7 3.34 0.78 22.19
CA GLU A 7 2.04 1.27 21.73
C GLU A 7 2.27 2.20 20.53
N GLY A 8 1.94 1.72 19.33
CA GLY A 8 1.86 2.52 18.10
C GLY A 8 3.04 2.46 17.14
N ARG A 9 4.06 1.61 17.34
CA ARG A 9 5.13 1.46 16.33
C ARG A 9 4.79 0.37 15.33
N VAL A 10 4.63 0.75 14.06
CA VAL A 10 4.49 -0.16 12.94
C VAL A 10 5.85 -0.35 12.27
N SER A 11 6.32 -1.60 12.18
CA SER A 11 7.56 -1.96 11.50
C SER A 11 7.25 -2.80 10.27
N ILE A 12 7.64 -2.34 9.09
CA ILE A 12 7.54 -3.11 7.84
C ILE A 12 8.94 -3.40 7.32
N ARG A 13 9.16 -4.65 6.93
CA ARG A 13 10.40 -5.10 6.27
C ARG A 13 10.53 -4.46 4.89
N LEU A 14 11.65 -3.79 4.62
CA LEU A 14 11.87 -3.09 3.35
C LEU A 14 11.89 -4.03 2.13
N ASP A 15 12.35 -5.27 2.31
CA ASP A 15 12.29 -6.30 1.26
C ASP A 15 10.85 -6.74 0.97
N VAL A 16 9.97 -6.73 1.97
CA VAL A 16 8.52 -6.95 1.76
C VAL A 16 7.89 -5.79 1.00
N ILE A 17 8.28 -4.53 1.29
CA ILE A 17 7.80 -3.37 0.52
C ILE A 17 8.16 -3.50 -0.97
N LYS A 18 9.36 -3.99 -1.27
CA LYS A 18 9.77 -4.25 -2.65
C LYS A 18 8.83 -5.25 -3.34
N ASN A 19 8.48 -6.36 -2.67
CA ASN A 19 7.56 -7.35 -3.21
C ASN A 19 6.16 -6.75 -3.43
N VAL A 20 5.67 -5.97 -2.45
CA VAL A 20 4.39 -5.25 -2.56
C VAL A 20 4.37 -4.32 -3.78
N ILE A 21 5.46 -3.58 -4.04
CA ILE A 21 5.58 -2.72 -5.23
C ILE A 21 5.54 -3.54 -6.51
N GLU A 22 6.26 -4.66 -6.57
CA GLU A 22 6.25 -5.55 -7.73
C GLU A 22 4.84 -6.11 -8.01
N ASP A 23 4.12 -6.53 -6.97
CA ASP A 23 2.78 -7.10 -7.08
C ASP A 23 1.73 -6.05 -7.46
N ILE A 24 1.81 -4.84 -6.87
CA ILE A 24 0.99 -3.69 -7.26
C ILE A 24 1.20 -3.37 -8.74
N ASN A 25 2.46 -3.33 -9.19
CA ASN A 25 2.79 -3.04 -10.58
C ASN A 25 2.32 -4.11 -11.57
N ARG A 26 2.17 -5.36 -11.14
CA ARG A 26 1.65 -6.47 -11.97
C ARG A 26 0.12 -6.57 -11.94
N ASN A 27 -0.56 -5.88 -11.04
CA ASN A 27 -2.00 -5.99 -10.88
C ASN A 27 -2.76 -5.30 -12.04
N HIS A 28 -3.35 -6.09 -12.94
CA HIS A 28 -4.08 -5.60 -14.11
C HIS A 28 -5.28 -4.71 -13.79
N GLU A 29 -5.89 -4.87 -12.63
CA GLU A 29 -7.02 -4.04 -12.23
C GLU A 29 -6.54 -2.66 -11.78
N LEU A 30 -5.48 -2.61 -10.96
CA LEU A 30 -4.86 -1.35 -10.57
C LEU A 30 -4.28 -0.62 -11.78
N GLN A 31 -3.68 -1.32 -12.73
CA GLN A 31 -3.17 -0.73 -13.98
C GLN A 31 -4.24 0.02 -14.77
N LYS A 32 -5.51 -0.45 -14.73
CA LYS A 32 -6.63 0.24 -15.40
C LYS A 32 -6.99 1.57 -14.74
N ILE A 33 -6.75 1.68 -13.43
CA ILE A 33 -7.07 2.86 -12.64
C ILE A 33 -5.91 3.86 -12.65
N PHE A 34 -4.69 3.37 -12.46
CA PHE A 34 -3.51 4.19 -12.16
C PHE A 34 -2.48 4.29 -13.30
N GLY A 35 -2.66 3.54 -14.40
CA GLY A 35 -1.66 3.39 -15.45
C GLY A 35 -0.58 2.36 -15.10
N SER A 36 0.47 2.28 -15.94
CA SER A 36 1.57 1.33 -15.77
C SER A 36 2.92 2.06 -15.91
N PRO A 37 3.82 1.97 -14.90
CA PRO A 37 3.69 1.22 -13.64
C PRO A 37 2.79 1.93 -12.62
N VAL A 38 1.94 1.15 -11.91
CA VAL A 38 0.98 1.66 -10.92
C VAL A 38 1.68 2.45 -9.80
N SER A 39 2.87 2.01 -9.39
CA SER A 39 3.62 2.61 -8.29
C SER A 39 4.03 4.06 -8.51
N GLU A 40 4.09 4.54 -9.76
CA GLU A 40 4.38 5.96 -10.05
C GLU A 40 3.23 6.90 -9.62
N SER A 41 2.03 6.35 -9.45
CA SER A 41 0.83 7.09 -9.03
C SER A 41 0.56 6.99 -7.53
N LEU A 42 1.42 6.28 -6.77
CA LEU A 42 1.22 6.02 -5.34
C LEU A 42 2.36 6.61 -4.49
N VAL A 43 2.04 6.95 -3.25
CA VAL A 43 2.99 7.46 -2.26
C VAL A 43 2.88 6.70 -0.94
N ILE A 44 3.99 6.60 -0.22
CA ILE A 44 3.99 6.14 1.18
C ILE A 44 3.95 7.37 2.07
N VAL A 45 2.89 7.50 2.86
CA VAL A 45 2.67 8.57 3.84
C VAL A 45 2.96 8.03 5.24
N ALA A 46 3.79 8.74 5.99
CA ALA A 46 4.01 8.49 7.41
C ALA A 46 3.41 9.66 8.20
N ASP A 47 2.37 9.39 8.99
CA ASP A 47 1.63 10.40 9.77
C ASP A 47 1.17 9.81 11.10
N ASN A 48 1.45 10.49 12.22
CA ASN A 48 1.05 10.09 13.58
C ASN A 48 1.33 8.62 13.96
N ASN A 49 2.50 8.09 13.55
CA ASN A 49 2.91 6.69 13.71
C ASN A 49 2.17 5.66 12.82
N ASP A 50 1.31 6.11 11.91
CA ASP A 50 0.73 5.29 10.86
C ASP A 50 1.56 5.39 9.58
N ILE A 51 1.73 4.27 8.90
CA ILE A 51 2.30 4.19 7.55
C ILE A 51 1.18 3.77 6.59
N ARG A 52 0.90 4.58 5.58
CA ARG A 52 -0.18 4.38 4.60
C ARG A 52 0.38 4.43 3.18
N ILE A 53 -0.19 3.62 2.29
CA ILE A 53 0.00 3.77 0.84
C ILE A 53 -1.23 4.50 0.31
N GLU A 54 -1.02 5.64 -0.32
CA GLU A 54 -2.08 6.53 -0.79
C GLU A 54 -1.87 6.90 -2.26
N GLU A 55 -2.92 7.40 -2.91
CA GLU A 55 -2.82 8.01 -4.25
C GLU A 55 -2.05 9.34 -4.15
N GLY A 56 -1.11 9.59 -5.06
CA GLY A 56 -0.18 10.73 -5.00
C GLY A 56 -0.76 12.10 -5.37
N GLY A 57 -2.08 12.24 -5.52
CA GLY A 57 -2.78 13.45 -5.93
C GLY A 57 -2.82 13.70 -7.45
N ALA A 58 -2.34 12.78 -8.27
CA ALA A 58 -2.30 12.89 -9.73
C ALA A 58 -3.63 12.45 -10.39
N ILE A 59 -4.43 11.62 -9.72
CA ILE A 59 -5.62 10.97 -10.27
C ILE A 59 -6.81 11.17 -9.33
N LYS A 60 -7.93 11.67 -9.88
CA LYS A 60 -9.16 11.86 -9.11
C LYS A 60 -9.98 10.56 -9.09
N LEU A 61 -9.83 9.78 -8.01
CA LEU A 61 -10.58 8.53 -7.81
C LEU A 61 -12.04 8.79 -7.40
N THR A 62 -12.94 7.96 -7.90
CA THR A 62 -14.33 7.84 -7.41
C THR A 62 -14.39 7.04 -6.11
N LYS A 63 -15.50 7.15 -5.37
CA LYS A 63 -15.70 6.37 -4.13
C LYS A 63 -15.59 4.85 -4.35
N ALA A 64 -16.07 4.37 -5.50
CA ALA A 64 -15.99 2.95 -5.84
C ALA A 64 -14.54 2.51 -6.10
N GLU A 65 -13.76 3.34 -6.80
CA GLU A 65 -12.34 3.09 -7.08
C GLU A 65 -11.50 3.16 -5.80
N CYS A 66 -11.77 4.12 -4.90
CA CYS A 66 -11.11 4.18 -3.59
C CYS A 66 -11.32 2.89 -2.78
N LYS A 67 -12.58 2.42 -2.71
CA LYS A 67 -12.88 1.17 -2.00
C LYS A 67 -12.17 0.00 -2.66
N ARG A 68 -12.22 -0.09 -3.99
CA ARG A 68 -11.59 -1.19 -4.73
C ARG A 68 -10.07 -1.20 -4.59
N PHE A 69 -9.45 -0.03 -4.62
CA PHE A 69 -8.02 0.15 -4.37
C PHE A 69 -7.61 -0.39 -3.00
N ALA A 70 -8.34 0.01 -1.94
CA ALA A 70 -8.07 -0.46 -0.59
C ALA A 70 -8.21 -2.00 -0.46
N ASP A 71 -9.28 -2.58 -1.02
CA ASP A 71 -9.53 -4.02 -0.98
C ASP A 71 -8.39 -4.81 -1.67
N VAL A 72 -7.93 -4.34 -2.82
CA VAL A 72 -6.85 -4.99 -3.58
C VAL A 72 -5.51 -4.84 -2.86
N LEU A 73 -5.21 -3.65 -2.33
CA LEU A 73 -3.97 -3.38 -1.62
C LEU A 73 -3.85 -4.25 -0.36
N ASN A 74 -4.93 -4.38 0.41
CA ASN A 74 -4.96 -5.26 1.59
C ASN A 74 -4.62 -6.71 1.22
N GLY A 75 -5.21 -7.23 0.14
CA GLY A 75 -4.90 -8.58 -0.32
C GLY A 75 -3.45 -8.77 -0.77
N ILE A 76 -2.83 -7.75 -1.37
CA ILE A 76 -1.40 -7.81 -1.76
C ILE A 76 -0.51 -7.84 -0.51
N ILE A 77 -0.80 -6.98 0.47
CA ILE A 77 -0.02 -6.90 1.71
C ILE A 77 -0.13 -8.21 2.50
N GLU A 78 -1.34 -8.73 2.70
CA GLU A 78 -1.56 -9.99 3.41
C GLU A 78 -0.74 -11.15 2.82
N ASN A 79 -0.72 -11.26 1.48
CA ASN A 79 0.03 -12.31 0.78
C ASN A 79 1.56 -12.08 0.76
N SER A 80 2.02 -10.85 0.97
CA SER A 80 3.46 -10.50 0.96
C SER A 80 4.11 -10.64 2.34
N THR A 81 3.31 -10.69 3.41
CA THR A 81 3.78 -10.75 4.81
C THR A 81 3.75 -12.14 5.45
N LEU A 82 3.16 -13.13 4.77
CA LEU A 82 3.15 -14.56 5.15
C LEU A 82 4.35 -15.28 4.53
#